data_AF-A0A455U352-F1
#
_entry.id   AF-A0A455U352-F1
#
_cell.length_a   1.000
_cell.length_b   1.000
_cell.length_c   1.000
_cell.angle_alpha   90.00
_cell.angle_beta   90.00
_cell.angle_gamma   90.00
#
_symmetry.space_group_name_H-M   'P 1'
#
loop_
_entity.id
_entity.type
_entity.pdbx_description
1 polymer ?
#
loop_
_entity_poly.entity_id
_entity_poly.type
_entity_poly.pdbx_seq_one_letter_code
_entity_poly.pdbx_strand_id
1 'polypeptide(L)'
;MNLTIGLDLSGESLHRRGYRRDVGHAPLKENLAAALLVRAGWPERLKAGEPLIDPLCGAGTLLIEAAMMAADQAPNLNRERFGFHGWAGHDDTVWREQKREAEARASIGRKRCKAQLLGFDQSPAALTAAKANAMRAGIPALITLHGQSLAQLTRPETLTAESGLLITNPPWRAPG
;
A
#
# COMPACT_ATOMS: atom_id res chain seq x y z
N MET A 1 40.73 6.09 -9.07
CA MET A 1 39.49 6.65 -9.62
C MET A 1 38.59 5.47 -9.95
N ASN A 2 37.46 5.31 -9.25
CA ASN A 2 36.59 4.15 -9.41
C ASN A 2 35.40 4.52 -10.30
N LEU A 3 35.19 3.73 -11.35
CA LEU A 3 34.00 3.80 -12.21
C LEU A 3 33.12 2.60 -11.89
N THR A 4 31.86 2.86 -11.51
CA THR A 4 30.84 1.82 -11.30
C THR A 4 29.89 1.83 -12.48
N ILE A 5 29.74 0.67 -13.12
CA ILE A 5 28.77 0.44 -14.20
C ILE A 5 27.75 -0.56 -13.67
N GLY A 6 26.46 -0.29 -13.89
CA GLY A 6 25.36 -1.16 -13.49
C GLY A 6 24.26 -1.16 -14.55
N LEU A 7 23.54 -2.27 -14.64
CA LEU A 7 22.36 -2.40 -15.48
C LEU A 7 21.10 -2.17 -14.63
N ASP A 8 20.23 -1.25 -15.04
CA ASP A 8 18.95 -1.03 -14.38
C ASP A 8 17.93 -2.09 -14.83
N LEU A 9 17.65 -3.04 -13.94
CA LEU A 9 16.66 -4.09 -14.17
C LEU A 9 15.22 -3.64 -13.87
N SER A 10 15.03 -2.50 -13.19
CA SER A 10 13.71 -1.99 -12.79
C SER A 10 13.02 -1.22 -13.92
N GLY A 11 13.78 -0.44 -14.68
CA GLY A 11 13.26 0.46 -15.72
C GLY A 11 12.72 1.74 -15.09
N GLU A 12 11.46 1.76 -14.63
CA GLU A 12 11.00 2.89 -13.81
C GLU A 12 11.24 2.62 -12.32
N SER A 13 11.29 3.69 -11.54
CA SER A 13 11.48 3.60 -10.10
C SER A 13 10.41 2.72 -9.43
N LEU A 14 10.86 1.74 -8.64
CA LEU A 14 10.01 0.72 -8.03
C LEU A 14 8.93 1.26 -7.10
N HIS A 15 9.06 2.48 -6.56
CA HIS A 15 8.00 3.09 -5.74
C HIS A 15 6.69 3.26 -6.52
N ARG A 16 6.74 3.38 -7.85
CA ARG A 16 5.55 3.43 -8.69
C ARG A 16 4.94 2.04 -8.83
N ARG A 17 4.06 1.69 -7.89
CA ARG A 17 3.31 0.42 -7.91
C ARG A 17 2.26 0.34 -9.03
N GLY A 18 1.94 1.48 -9.64
CA GLY A 18 0.97 1.61 -10.73
C GLY A 18 -0.47 1.92 -10.28
N TYR A 19 -0.77 1.92 -8.98
CA TYR A 19 -2.13 2.20 -8.50
C TYR A 19 -2.47 3.69 -8.40
N ARG A 20 -1.47 4.56 -8.23
CA ARG A 20 -1.66 6.01 -8.08
C ARG A 20 -1.59 6.69 -9.45
N ARG A 21 -2.63 7.43 -9.81
CA ARG A 21 -2.67 8.25 -11.04
C ARG A 21 -2.55 9.75 -10.76
N ASP A 22 -3.10 10.23 -9.66
CA ASP A 22 -3.13 11.65 -9.34
C ASP A 22 -1.96 12.07 -8.44
N VAL A 23 -1.16 13.00 -8.94
CA VAL A 23 -0.06 13.63 -8.22
C VAL A 23 -0.62 14.86 -7.50
N GLY A 24 -1.37 14.64 -6.42
CA GLY A 24 -1.80 15.72 -5.53
C GLY A 24 -0.60 16.45 -4.88
N HIS A 25 -0.86 17.50 -4.11
CA HIS A 25 0.19 18.22 -3.39
C HIS A 25 0.80 17.33 -2.28
N ALA A 26 2.08 16.97 -2.43
CA ALA A 26 2.94 16.27 -1.48
C ALA A 26 2.45 14.90 -0.91
N PRO A 27 2.09 13.91 -1.76
CA PRO A 27 1.73 12.58 -1.29
C PRO A 27 2.95 11.80 -0.78
N LEU A 28 2.75 11.04 0.30
CA LEU A 28 3.71 10.07 0.83
C LEU A 28 4.10 9.07 -0.28
N LYS A 29 5.40 8.91 -0.54
CA LYS A 29 5.87 7.89 -1.49
C LYS A 29 5.57 6.48 -0.97
N GLU A 30 5.18 5.58 -1.86
CA GLU A 30 4.76 4.20 -1.57
C GLU A 30 5.85 3.41 -0.86
N ASN A 31 7.11 3.55 -1.30
CA ASN A 31 8.24 2.90 -0.63
C ASN A 31 8.48 3.42 0.79
N LEU A 32 8.26 4.72 1.04
CA LEU A 32 8.36 5.30 2.36
C LEU A 32 7.19 4.83 3.26
N ALA A 33 5.98 4.75 2.72
CA ALA A 33 4.83 4.18 3.42
C ALA A 33 5.08 2.72 3.85
N ALA A 34 5.58 1.88 2.94
CA ALA A 34 5.98 0.51 3.27
C ALA A 34 7.05 0.45 4.36
N ALA A 35 8.07 1.30 4.28
CA ALA A 35 9.13 1.37 5.29
C ALA A 35 8.59 1.81 6.66
N LEU A 36 7.67 2.77 6.71
CA LEU A 36 7.01 3.22 7.93
C LEU A 36 6.18 2.10 8.57
N LEU A 37 5.43 1.33 7.77
CA LEU A 37 4.65 0.18 8.24
C LEU A 37 5.53 -0.90 8.84
N VAL A 38 6.63 -1.26 8.16
CA VAL A 38 7.62 -2.23 8.70
C VAL A 38 8.21 -1.70 10.00
N ARG A 39 8.62 -0.43 10.05
CA ARG A 39 9.17 0.18 11.26
C ARG A 39 8.17 0.28 12.41
N ALA A 40 6.88 0.39 12.11
CA ALA A 40 5.79 0.37 13.09
C ALA A 40 5.42 -1.06 13.56
N GLY A 41 6.09 -2.09 13.03
CA GLY A 41 5.82 -3.49 13.35
C GLY A 41 4.51 -4.02 12.75
N TRP A 42 4.02 -3.42 11.65
CA TRP A 42 2.78 -3.84 11.02
C TRP A 42 2.79 -5.34 10.64
N PRO A 43 3.86 -5.93 10.06
CA PRO A 43 3.85 -7.36 9.72
C PRO A 43 3.64 -8.29 10.92
N GLU A 44 4.21 -7.97 12.08
CA GLU A 44 4.07 -8.73 13.32
C GLU A 44 2.67 -8.56 13.92
N ARG A 45 2.16 -7.32 13.94
CA ARG A 45 0.80 -6.97 14.41
C ARG A 45 -0.28 -7.64 13.56
N LEU A 46 -0.08 -7.64 12.24
CA LEU A 46 -0.94 -8.34 11.28
C LEU A 46 -1.02 -9.84 11.59
N LYS A 47 0.10 -10.50 11.92
CA LYS A 47 0.11 -11.92 12.31
C LYS A 47 -0.66 -12.18 13.61
N ALA A 48 -0.66 -11.21 14.53
CA ALA A 48 -1.45 -11.24 15.75
C ALA A 48 -2.94 -10.90 15.51
N GLY A 49 -3.34 -10.56 14.28
CA GLY A 49 -4.71 -10.19 13.94
C GLY A 49 -5.10 -8.77 14.35
N GLU A 50 -4.12 -7.91 14.63
CA GLU A 50 -4.38 -6.52 15.00
C GLU A 50 -4.93 -5.70 13.81
N PRO A 51 -5.85 -4.75 14.08
CA PRO A 51 -6.35 -3.80 13.09
C PRO A 51 -5.33 -2.68 12.83
N LEU A 52 -5.50 -2.00 11.70
CA LEU A 52 -4.79 -0.75 11.38
C LEU A 52 -5.79 0.36 11.10
N ILE A 53 -5.55 1.53 11.68
CA ILE A 53 -6.33 2.74 11.45
C ILE A 53 -5.43 3.85 10.94
N ASP A 54 -5.84 4.50 9.84
CA ASP A 54 -5.30 5.77 9.39
C ASP A 54 -6.37 6.87 9.51
N PRO A 55 -6.30 7.74 10.54
CA PRO A 55 -7.33 8.74 10.83
C PRO A 55 -7.32 9.96 9.88
N LEU A 56 -6.30 10.10 9.03
CA LEU A 56 -6.16 11.17 8.04
C LEU A 56 -5.63 10.54 6.74
N CYS A 57 -6.38 9.57 6.21
CA CYS A 57 -5.86 8.64 5.22
C CYS A 57 -5.55 9.27 3.86
N GLY A 58 -6.08 10.46 3.58
CA GLY A 58 -5.89 11.14 2.31
C GLY A 58 -6.25 10.21 1.14
N ALA A 59 -5.31 10.06 0.20
CA ALA A 59 -5.44 9.17 -0.96
C ALA A 59 -5.15 7.68 -0.66
N GLY A 60 -5.04 7.29 0.62
CA GLY A 60 -5.02 5.90 1.08
C GLY A 60 -3.67 5.18 1.00
N THR A 61 -2.55 5.88 0.86
CA THR A 61 -1.24 5.24 0.59
C THR A 61 -0.81 4.25 1.68
N LEU A 62 -0.91 4.64 2.96
CA LEU A 62 -0.56 3.76 4.09
C LEU A 62 -1.48 2.52 4.12
N LEU A 63 -2.79 2.73 3.95
CA LEU A 63 -3.76 1.63 3.93
C LEU A 63 -3.54 0.66 2.77
N ILE A 64 -3.20 1.17 1.59
CA ILE A 64 -2.95 0.35 0.40
C ILE A 64 -1.69 -0.48 0.58
N GLU A 65 -0.57 0.11 1.02
CA GLU A 65 0.65 -0.68 1.28
C GLU A 65 0.42 -1.69 2.43
N ALA A 66 -0.33 -1.33 3.47
CA ALA A 66 -0.68 -2.23 4.57
C ALA A 66 -1.55 -3.41 4.11
N ALA A 67 -2.54 -3.14 3.25
CA ALA A 67 -3.42 -4.13 2.66
C ALA A 67 -2.67 -5.05 1.68
N MET A 68 -1.70 -4.53 0.93
CA MET A 68 -0.83 -5.34 0.08
C MET A 68 0.04 -6.28 0.92
N MET A 69 0.60 -5.82 2.05
CA MET A 69 1.29 -6.69 3.00
C MET A 69 0.35 -7.76 3.58
N ALA A 70 -0.88 -7.37 3.95
CA ALA A 70 -1.88 -8.29 4.49
C ALA A 70 -2.35 -9.35 3.49
N ALA A 71 -2.40 -9.00 2.21
CA ALA A 71 -2.74 -9.89 1.12
C ALA A 71 -1.57 -10.72 0.60
N ASP A 72 -0.36 -10.56 1.16
CA ASP A 72 0.87 -11.12 0.58
C ASP A 72 1.02 -10.80 -0.92
N GLN A 73 0.64 -9.58 -1.29
CA GLN A 73 0.65 -9.10 -2.66
C GLN A 73 1.98 -8.39 -2.96
N ALA A 74 2.71 -8.90 -3.94
CA ALA A 74 3.97 -8.28 -4.36
C ALA A 74 3.76 -6.82 -4.83
N PRO A 75 4.66 -5.87 -4.45
CA PRO A 75 4.48 -4.44 -4.66
C PRO A 75 4.29 -4.01 -6.13
N ASN A 76 4.87 -4.75 -7.07
CA ASN A 76 4.80 -4.45 -8.50
C ASN A 76 4.14 -5.60 -9.29
N LEU A 77 3.22 -6.34 -8.67
CA LEU A 77 2.54 -7.47 -9.31
C LEU A 77 1.83 -7.07 -10.61
N ASN A 78 1.20 -5.89 -10.60
CA ASN A 78 0.45 -5.36 -11.74
C ASN A 78 1.34 -4.55 -12.71
N ARG A 79 2.65 -4.50 -12.49
CA ARG A 79 3.56 -3.78 -13.37
C ARG A 79 3.78 -4.58 -14.66
N GLU A 80 3.47 -3.97 -15.79
CA GLU A 80 3.53 -4.63 -17.09
C GLU A 80 4.97 -4.79 -17.60
N ARG A 81 5.84 -3.81 -17.33
CA ARG A 81 7.20 -3.78 -17.88
C ARG A 81 8.27 -3.39 -16.86
N PHE A 82 9.33 -4.19 -16.84
CA PHE A 82 10.57 -3.96 -16.09
C PHE A 82 11.76 -3.79 -17.05
N GLY A 83 12.84 -3.16 -16.58
CA GLY A 83 14.06 -2.93 -17.35
C GLY A 83 14.69 -4.22 -17.88
N PHE A 84 14.62 -5.32 -17.12
CA PHE A 84 15.14 -6.61 -17.55
C PHE A 84 14.47 -7.20 -18.80
N HIS A 85 13.25 -6.78 -19.19
CA HIS A 85 12.61 -7.30 -20.40
C HIS A 85 13.35 -6.94 -21.70
N GLY A 86 14.22 -5.93 -21.67
CA GLY A 86 15.09 -5.57 -22.80
C GLY A 86 16.49 -6.19 -22.74
N TRP A 87 16.81 -6.95 -21.70
CA TRP A 87 18.15 -7.49 -21.49
C TRP A 87 18.29 -8.89 -22.09
N ALA A 88 19.34 -9.11 -22.87
CA ALA A 88 19.59 -10.40 -23.53
C ALA A 88 19.78 -11.58 -22.55
N GLY A 89 20.15 -11.31 -21.29
CA GLY A 89 20.27 -12.35 -20.24
C GLY A 89 18.98 -12.63 -19.49
N HIS A 90 17.84 -12.06 -19.91
CA HIS A 90 16.56 -12.30 -19.27
C HIS A 90 16.04 -13.72 -19.55
N ASP A 91 15.69 -14.43 -18.49
CA ASP A 91 14.97 -15.70 -18.56
C ASP A 91 13.48 -15.47 -18.33
N ASP A 92 12.70 -15.51 -19.42
CA ASP A 92 11.23 -15.39 -19.38
C ASP A 92 10.56 -16.56 -18.66
N THR A 93 11.17 -17.75 -18.64
CA THR A 93 10.60 -18.91 -17.96
C THR A 93 10.63 -18.71 -16.45
N VAL A 94 11.79 -18.33 -15.91
CA VAL A 94 11.94 -18.01 -14.48
C VAL A 94 11.03 -16.85 -14.10
N TRP A 95 10.95 -15.79 -14.91
CA TRP A 95 10.08 -14.66 -14.61
C TRP A 95 8.59 -15.04 -14.56
N ARG A 96 8.11 -15.81 -15.53
CA ARG A 96 6.71 -16.27 -15.54
C ARG A 96 6.39 -17.16 -14.35
N GLU A 97 7.32 -18.01 -13.93
CA GLU A 97 7.16 -18.83 -12.73
C GLU A 97 7.01 -17.96 -11.47
N GLN A 98 7.95 -17.03 -11.24
CA GLN A 98 7.90 -16.10 -10.11
C GLN A 98 6.62 -15.25 -10.12
N LYS A 99 6.19 -14.78 -11.30
CA LYS A 99 4.96 -13.99 -11.44
C LYS A 99 3.72 -14.81 -11.07
N ARG A 100 3.62 -16.06 -11.55
CA ARG A 100 2.51 -16.97 -11.21
C ARG A 100 2.45 -17.28 -9.71
N GLU A 101 3.60 -17.51 -9.07
CA GLU A 101 3.66 -17.71 -7.62
C GLU A 101 3.12 -16.47 -6.87
N ALA A 102 3.59 -15.28 -7.25
CA ALA A 102 3.15 -14.03 -6.63
C ALA A 102 1.64 -13.75 -6.85
N GLU A 103 1.10 -14.07 -8.02
CA GLU A 103 -0.34 -13.98 -8.30
C GLU A 103 -1.16 -14.94 -7.43
N ALA A 104 -0.69 -16.19 -7.28
CA ALA A 104 -1.33 -17.18 -6.43
C ALA A 104 -1.32 -16.76 -4.95
N ARG A 105 -0.17 -16.30 -4.44
CA ARG A 105 -0.02 -15.78 -3.08
C ARG A 105 -0.96 -14.61 -2.81
N ALA A 106 -0.98 -13.62 -3.70
CA ALA A 106 -1.89 -12.48 -3.58
C ALA A 106 -3.37 -12.90 -3.58
N SER A 107 -3.74 -13.85 -4.45
CA SER A 107 -5.12 -14.37 -4.52
C SER A 107 -5.54 -15.08 -3.24
N ILE A 108 -4.67 -15.93 -2.69
CA ILE A 108 -4.92 -16.63 -1.43
C ILE A 108 -4.95 -15.65 -0.25
N GLY A 109 -3.98 -14.75 -0.19
CA GLY A 109 -3.86 -13.77 0.89
C GLY A 109 -5.05 -12.83 0.95
N ARG A 110 -5.55 -12.31 -0.18
CA ARG A 110 -6.79 -11.51 -0.22
C ARG A 110 -7.99 -12.23 0.38
N LYS A 111 -8.14 -13.54 0.14
CA LYS A 111 -9.25 -14.34 0.69
C LYS A 111 -9.07 -14.66 2.17
N ARG A 112 -7.82 -14.77 2.65
CA ARG A 112 -7.49 -15.11 4.03
C ARG A 112 -7.33 -13.89 4.94
N CYS A 113 -7.18 -12.70 4.37
CA CYS A 113 -7.02 -11.47 5.13
C CYS A 113 -8.25 -11.23 6.01
N LYS A 114 -8.02 -11.17 7.33
CA LYS A 114 -9.03 -10.83 8.34
C LYS A 114 -8.73 -9.51 9.04
N ALA A 115 -7.62 -8.86 8.68
CA ALA A 115 -7.23 -7.60 9.29
C ALA A 115 -8.25 -6.51 8.92
N GLN A 116 -8.72 -5.79 9.92
CA GLN A 116 -9.54 -4.60 9.69
C GLN A 116 -8.61 -3.43 9.37
N LEU A 117 -8.71 -2.89 8.16
CA LEU A 117 -7.95 -1.72 7.71
C LEU A 117 -8.92 -0.57 7.49
N LEU A 118 -8.87 0.42 8.39
CA LEU A 118 -9.85 1.49 8.46
C LEU A 118 -9.18 2.83 8.14
N GLY A 119 -9.74 3.55 7.17
CA GLY A 119 -9.30 4.89 6.79
C GLY A 119 -10.37 5.93 7.06
N PHE A 120 -9.96 7.06 7.61
CA PHE A 120 -10.83 8.21 7.85
C PHE A 120 -10.23 9.43 7.18
N ASP A 121 -11.08 10.23 6.54
CA ASP A 121 -10.71 11.56 6.07
C ASP A 121 -11.97 12.44 5.97
N GLN A 122 -11.85 13.73 6.23
CA GLN A 122 -12.95 14.67 6.09
C GLN A 122 -13.20 15.07 4.63
N SER A 123 -12.22 14.87 3.74
CA SER A 123 -12.28 15.28 2.34
C SER A 123 -12.93 14.19 1.47
N PRO A 124 -14.12 14.42 0.88
CA PRO A 124 -14.74 13.45 -0.02
C PRO A 124 -13.89 13.17 -1.27
N ALA A 125 -13.14 14.18 -1.74
CA ALA A 125 -12.22 14.03 -2.86
C ALA A 125 -11.05 13.08 -2.52
N ALA A 126 -10.50 13.18 -1.30
CA ALA A 126 -9.44 12.30 -0.83
C ALA A 126 -9.92 10.85 -0.73
N LEU A 127 -11.10 10.62 -0.14
CA LEU A 127 -11.71 9.29 -0.04
C LEU A 127 -12.04 8.69 -1.40
N THR A 128 -12.50 9.51 -2.34
CA THR A 128 -12.73 9.08 -3.74
C THR A 128 -11.42 8.63 -4.39
N ALA A 129 -10.34 9.39 -4.19
CA ALA A 129 -9.02 9.02 -4.67
C ALA A 129 -8.49 7.74 -4.00
N ALA A 130 -8.68 7.59 -2.68
CA ALA A 130 -8.29 6.38 -1.94
C ALA A 130 -9.02 5.14 -2.47
N LYS A 131 -10.34 5.23 -2.67
CA LYS A 131 -11.14 4.15 -3.27
C LYS A 131 -10.64 3.80 -4.67
N ALA A 132 -10.40 4.80 -5.52
CA ALA A 132 -9.88 4.59 -6.87
C ALA A 132 -8.49 3.93 -6.87
N ASN A 133 -7.60 4.37 -5.97
CA ASN A 133 -6.27 3.79 -5.80
C ASN A 133 -6.35 2.34 -5.31
N ALA A 134 -7.20 2.03 -4.32
CA ALA A 134 -7.40 0.66 -3.84
C ALA A 134 -7.97 -0.27 -4.93
N MET A 135 -8.88 0.24 -5.78
CA MET A 135 -9.36 -0.49 -6.96
C MET A 135 -8.24 -0.81 -7.93
N ARG A 136 -7.38 0.16 -8.28
CA ARG A 136 -6.23 -0.07 -9.17
C ARG A 136 -5.17 -0.98 -8.55
N ALA A 137 -5.04 -0.99 -7.23
CA ALA A 137 -4.19 -1.92 -6.51
C ALA A 137 -4.79 -3.35 -6.44
N GLY A 138 -6.06 -3.56 -6.82
CA GLY A 138 -6.71 -4.87 -6.81
C GLY A 138 -7.13 -5.36 -5.42
N ILE A 139 -7.25 -4.45 -4.44
CA ILE A 139 -7.56 -4.74 -3.03
C ILE A 139 -8.67 -3.85 -2.43
N PRO A 140 -9.69 -3.39 -3.20
CA PRO A 140 -10.68 -2.45 -2.66
C PRO A 140 -11.49 -3.04 -1.51
N ALA A 141 -11.70 -4.36 -1.48
CA ALA A 141 -12.47 -5.04 -0.45
C ALA A 141 -11.72 -5.19 0.89
N LEU A 142 -10.42 -4.91 0.95
CA LEU A 142 -9.62 -5.04 2.18
C LEU A 142 -9.61 -3.76 3.01
N ILE A 143 -10.06 -2.63 2.46
CA ILE A 143 -9.97 -1.31 3.08
C ILE A 143 -11.38 -0.77 3.26
N THR A 144 -11.72 -0.36 4.47
CA THR A 144 -12.97 0.36 4.76
C THR A 144 -12.65 1.83 4.94
N LEU A 145 -13.36 2.70 4.22
CA LEU A 145 -13.15 4.14 4.21
C LEU A 145 -14.37 4.87 4.79
N HIS A 146 -14.13 5.86 5.64
CA HIS A 146 -15.16 6.63 6.34
C HIS A 146 -14.94 8.15 6.16
N GLY A 147 -16.03 8.86 5.86
CA GLY A 147 -16.06 10.32 5.83
C GLY A 147 -16.24 10.89 7.23
N GLN A 148 -15.14 11.26 7.89
CA GLN A 148 -15.16 11.74 9.27
C GLN A 148 -13.95 12.64 9.54
N SER A 149 -14.13 13.68 10.34
CA SER A 149 -13.02 14.52 10.80
C SER A 149 -12.28 13.87 11.97
N LEU A 150 -10.98 14.14 12.10
CA LEU A 150 -10.18 13.63 13.22
C LEU A 150 -10.75 14.07 14.58
N ALA A 151 -11.30 15.28 14.68
CA ALA A 151 -11.89 15.80 15.92
C ALA A 151 -13.11 14.99 16.41
N GLN A 152 -13.79 14.29 15.50
CA GLN A 152 -14.95 13.45 15.79
C GLN A 152 -14.58 11.98 15.89
N LEU A 153 -13.31 11.61 15.69
CA LEU A 153 -12.89 10.22 15.66
C LEU A 153 -13.07 9.58 17.04
N THR A 154 -13.89 8.54 17.08
CA THR A 154 -14.02 7.64 18.22
C THR A 154 -13.52 6.26 17.83
N ARG A 155 -13.26 5.39 18.81
CA ARG A 155 -12.92 3.99 18.55
C ARG A 155 -14.05 3.33 17.76
N PRO A 156 -13.81 2.82 16.54
CA PRO A 156 -14.85 2.16 15.76
C PRO A 156 -15.43 0.94 16.49
N GLU A 157 -16.76 0.85 16.54
CA GLU A 157 -17.48 -0.24 17.23
C GLU A 157 -17.21 -1.62 16.61
N THR A 158 -16.79 -1.66 15.35
CA THR A 158 -16.44 -2.91 14.65
C THR A 158 -15.15 -3.56 15.16
N LEU A 159 -14.35 -2.83 15.95
CA LEU A 159 -13.06 -3.31 16.47
C LEU A 159 -13.23 -4.12 17.75
N THR A 160 -13.09 -5.43 17.63
CA THR A 160 -13.06 -6.36 18.75
C THR A 160 -11.67 -6.50 19.39
N ALA A 161 -10.59 -6.20 18.66
CA ALA A 161 -9.23 -6.31 19.17
C ALA A 161 -8.92 -5.21 20.19
N GLU A 162 -8.35 -5.55 21.34
CA GLU A 162 -8.05 -4.56 22.40
C GLU A 162 -6.99 -3.54 21.97
N SER A 163 -6.00 -3.98 21.20
CA SER A 163 -4.91 -3.17 20.63
C SER A 163 -4.94 -3.16 19.10
N GLY A 164 -4.21 -2.21 18.51
CA GLY A 164 -4.01 -2.10 17.07
C GLY A 164 -2.95 -1.06 16.71
N LEU A 165 -2.74 -0.84 15.41
CA LEU A 165 -1.84 0.18 14.91
C LEU A 165 -2.62 1.41 14.43
N LEU A 166 -2.41 2.55 15.09
CA LEU A 166 -2.79 3.86 14.56
C LEU A 166 -1.57 4.45 13.84
N ILE A 167 -1.65 4.68 12.54
CA ILE A 167 -0.56 5.28 11.75
C ILE A 167 -1.12 6.25 10.72
N THR A 168 -0.52 7.44 10.62
CA THR A 168 -0.96 8.46 9.69
C THR A 168 0.18 9.36 9.24
N ASN A 169 -0.03 10.08 8.14
CA ASN A 169 0.87 11.13 7.64
C ASN A 169 0.10 12.45 7.63
N PRO A 170 0.10 13.20 8.76
CA PRO A 170 -0.73 14.38 8.91
C PRO A 170 -0.26 15.52 7.98
N PRO A 171 -1.13 16.48 7.64
CA PRO A 171 -0.74 17.66 6.90
C PRO A 171 0.27 18.49 7.72
N TRP A 172 1.30 19.01 7.05
CA TRP A 172 2.41 19.75 7.70
C TRP A 172 2.41 21.25 7.40
N ARG A 173 1.53 21.75 6.52
CA ARG A 173 1.36 23.21 6.33
C ARG A 173 0.37 23.74 7.35
N ALA A 174 0.80 24.76 8.11
CA ALA A 174 -0.08 25.58 8.93
C ALA A 174 -1.12 26.29 8.04
N PRO A 175 -2.34 26.54 8.53
CA PRO A 175 -3.25 27.48 7.89
C PRO A 175 -2.54 28.84 7.78
N GLY A 176 -2.47 29.39 6.56
CA GLY A 176 -2.09 30.79 6.35
C GLY A 176 -3.25 31.72 6.66
#